data_AF-A0A3S3SQ75-F1
#
_entry.id   AF-A0A3S3SQ75-F1
#
_cell.length_a   1.000
_cell.length_b   1.000
_cell.length_c   1.000
_cell.angle_alpha   90.00
_cell.angle_beta   90.00
_cell.angle_gamma   90.00
#
_symmetry.space_group_name_H-M   'P 1'
#
loop_
_entity.id
_entity.type
_entity.pdbx_description
1 polymer ?
#
loop_
_entity_poly.entity_id
_entity_poly.type
_entity_poly.pdbx_seq_one_letter_code
_entity_poly.pdbx_strand_id
1 'polypeptide(L)'
;MIQVGHTVDLDNYEKGNPRDFTLLKRSTLGELKKGIFYETDWGNIRPGWHIECTAMSTRHLGETIDIHTGGQELLFPHHENEIAIAEALTGKPLANYWLHSGMLLKDGKKMSLEAGNTVTLQEVMDKGYNGREIRFMLLGVHYRKSMHFTYKKL
;
A
#
# COMPACT_ATOMS: atom_id res chain seq x y z
N MET A 1 -13.53 -8.04 4.47
CA MET A 1 -13.98 -9.35 5.04
C MET A 1 -13.03 -10.46 4.60
N ILE A 2 -12.18 -10.91 5.53
CA ILE A 2 -11.18 -11.97 5.29
C ILE A 2 -11.88 -13.29 4.98
N GLN A 3 -11.70 -13.82 3.77
CA GLN A 3 -12.18 -15.14 3.38
C GLN A 3 -11.13 -16.20 3.73
N VAL A 4 -11.54 -17.21 4.50
CA VAL A 4 -10.71 -18.36 4.82
C VAL A 4 -10.41 -19.11 3.51
N GLY A 5 -9.13 -19.24 3.14
CA GLY A 5 -8.67 -19.98 1.95
C GLY A 5 -8.15 -19.13 0.77
N HIS A 6 -8.24 -17.80 0.84
CA HIS A 6 -7.58 -16.90 -0.12
C HIS A 6 -6.28 -16.35 0.48
N THR A 7 -5.21 -16.36 -0.33
CA THR A 7 -3.79 -16.26 0.03
C THR A 7 -3.52 -15.53 1.34
N VAL A 8 -3.22 -16.34 2.37
CA VAL A 8 -2.65 -15.89 3.64
C VAL A 8 -1.28 -15.33 3.32
N ASP A 9 -0.96 -14.12 3.79
CA ASP A 9 0.40 -13.59 3.68
C ASP A 9 1.34 -14.61 4.34
N LEU A 10 2.15 -15.31 3.56
CA LEU A 10 3.07 -16.35 4.03
C LEU A 10 4.31 -15.65 4.59
N ASP A 11 4.10 -14.86 5.63
CA ASP A 11 5.20 -14.34 6.41
C ASP A 11 5.92 -15.50 7.11
N ASN A 12 7.24 -15.40 7.22
CA ASN A 12 8.14 -16.45 7.73
C ASN A 12 8.06 -16.68 9.25
N TYR A 13 6.86 -16.64 9.85
CA TYR A 13 6.64 -16.93 11.27
C TYR A 13 5.37 -17.77 11.48
N GLU A 14 5.34 -18.57 12.54
CA GLU A 14 4.15 -19.31 12.92
C GLU A 14 3.05 -18.35 13.37
N LYS A 15 1.94 -18.37 12.64
CA LYS A 15 0.74 -17.60 12.97
C LYS A 15 -0.14 -18.40 13.92
N GLY A 16 -0.59 -17.79 15.01
CA GLY A 16 -1.60 -18.39 15.90
C GLY A 16 -2.98 -18.42 15.24
N ASN A 17 -3.22 -17.50 14.31
CA ASN A 17 -4.42 -17.42 13.49
C ASN A 17 -4.05 -17.03 12.04
N PRO A 18 -4.66 -17.61 10.99
CA PRO A 18 -4.40 -17.20 9.60
C PRO A 18 -4.64 -15.71 9.30
N ARG A 19 -5.34 -14.98 10.17
CA ARG A 19 -5.56 -13.53 10.06
C ARG A 19 -4.43 -12.69 10.64
N ASP A 20 -3.49 -13.30 11.35
CA ASP A 20 -2.37 -12.58 11.95
C ASP A 20 -1.49 -11.97 10.86
N PHE A 21 -0.95 -10.79 11.13
CA PHE A 21 0.01 -10.10 10.28
C PHE A 21 1.19 -9.60 11.11
N THR A 22 2.38 -9.52 10.52
CA THR A 22 3.57 -9.13 11.28
C THR A 22 3.61 -7.63 11.53
N LEU A 23 3.80 -7.23 12.79
CA LEU A 23 4.15 -5.86 13.16
C LEU A 23 5.65 -5.58 12.99
N LEU A 24 6.51 -6.49 13.45
CA LEU A 24 7.97 -6.35 13.42
C LEU A 24 8.59 -7.62 12.82
N LYS A 25 9.35 -7.47 11.73
CA LYS A 25 9.98 -8.58 11.01
C LYS A 25 11.44 -8.70 11.44
N ARG A 26 11.90 -9.93 11.75
CA ARG A 26 13.34 -10.20 11.92
C ARG A 26 14.06 -9.94 10.60
N SER A 27 15.20 -9.27 10.69
CA SER A 27 16.00 -8.94 9.51
C SER A 27 16.73 -10.19 9.02
N THR A 28 16.64 -10.44 7.71
CA THR A 28 17.37 -11.51 7.02
C THR A 28 18.86 -11.22 6.98
N LEU A 29 19.70 -12.24 6.75
CA LEU A 29 21.15 -12.06 6.59
C LEU A 29 21.49 -11.05 5.48
N GLY A 30 20.71 -11.00 4.40
CA GLY A 30 20.89 -10.04 3.33
C GLY A 30 20.60 -8.60 3.75
N GLU A 31 19.56 -8.38 4.57
CA GLU A 31 19.21 -7.07 5.13
C GLU A 31 20.24 -6.62 6.17
N LEU A 32 20.70 -7.53 7.04
CA LEU A 32 21.76 -7.25 8.02
C LEU A 32 23.05 -6.77 7.36
N LYS A 33 23.51 -7.46 6.30
CA LYS A 33 24.70 -7.06 5.55
C LYS A 33 24.57 -5.68 4.90
N LYS A 34 23.35 -5.24 4.60
CA LYS A 34 23.04 -3.93 4.02
C LYS A 34 22.77 -2.84 5.08
N GLY A 35 22.79 -3.18 6.37
CA GLY A 35 22.46 -2.24 7.44
C GLY A 35 20.96 -1.90 7.54
N ILE A 36 20.08 -2.75 7.00
CA ILE A 36 18.62 -2.51 7.01
C ILE A 36 18.02 -3.20 8.24
N PHE A 37 18.25 -2.63 9.42
CA PHE A 37 17.67 -3.10 10.69
C PHE A 37 17.75 -2.04 11.78
N TYR A 38 16.99 -2.25 12.85
CA TYR A 38 17.11 -1.57 14.14
C TYR A 38 17.49 -2.60 15.20
N GLU A 39 18.44 -2.25 16.07
CA GLU A 39 18.77 -3.03 17.25
C GLU A 39 17.70 -2.80 18.32
N THR A 40 17.11 -3.90 18.81
CA THR A 40 16.08 -3.87 19.85
C THR A 40 16.28 -5.05 20.80
N ASP A 41 15.55 -5.05 21.92
CA ASP A 41 15.56 -6.17 22.87
C ASP A 41 15.06 -7.50 22.25
N TRP A 42 14.33 -7.44 21.13
CA TRP A 42 13.88 -8.61 20.37
C TRP A 42 14.85 -9.03 19.25
N GLY A 43 16.02 -8.38 19.19
CA GLY A 43 17.06 -8.56 18.18
C GLY A 43 16.98 -7.56 17.03
N ASN A 44 17.68 -7.87 15.95
CA ASN A 44 17.75 -7.01 14.76
C ASN A 44 16.50 -7.15 13.91
N ILE A 45 15.64 -6.13 13.96
CA ILE A 45 14.32 -6.15 13.34
C ILE A 45 14.13 -4.96 12.41
N ARG A 46 13.06 -5.02 11.61
CA ARG A 46 12.53 -3.89 10.86
C ARG A 46 11.01 -3.84 11.00
N PRO A 47 10.39 -2.67 10.86
CA PRO A 47 8.94 -2.59 10.87
C PRO A 47 8.32 -3.38 9.70
N GLY A 48 7.10 -3.86 9.93
CA GLY A 48 6.21 -4.37 8.91
C GLY A 48 5.50 -3.22 8.20
N TRP A 49 5.05 -3.47 6.97
CA TRP A 49 4.47 -2.44 6.11
C TRP A 49 3.29 -1.68 6.76
N HIS A 50 2.41 -2.37 7.49
CA HIS A 50 1.21 -1.76 8.08
C HIS A 50 1.51 -0.87 9.29
N ILE A 51 2.49 -1.24 10.12
CA ILE A 51 2.80 -0.47 11.35
C ILE A 51 3.48 0.86 11.02
N GLU A 52 4.19 0.94 9.89
CA GLU A 52 4.88 2.17 9.45
C GLU A 52 3.89 3.32 9.25
N CYS A 53 2.86 3.12 8.42
CA CYS A 53 1.83 4.13 8.14
C CYS A 53 1.07 4.54 9.41
N THR A 54 0.73 3.57 10.27
CA THR A 54 0.01 3.84 11.53
C THR A 54 0.88 4.65 12.49
N ALA A 55 2.14 4.26 12.69
CA ALA A 55 3.05 4.94 13.62
C ALA A 55 3.37 6.37 13.16
N MET A 56 3.59 6.59 11.86
CA MET A 56 3.85 7.93 11.32
C MET A 56 2.62 8.83 11.36
N SER A 57 1.47 8.34 10.89
CA SER A 57 0.24 9.15 10.83
C SER A 57 -0.21 9.59 12.21
N THR A 58 -0.25 8.67 13.17
CA THR A 58 -0.67 8.98 14.55
C THR A 58 0.28 9.93 15.27
N ARG A 59 1.60 9.78 15.05
CA ARG A 59 2.62 10.67 15.61
C ARG A 59 2.48 12.12 15.11
N HIS A 60 2.18 12.30 13.82
CA HIS A 60 2.25 13.61 13.18
C HIS A 60 0.89 14.31 13.06
N LEU A 61 -0.20 13.55 12.96
CA LEU A 61 -1.54 14.07 12.68
C LEU A 61 -2.53 13.84 13.83
N GLY A 62 -2.12 13.08 14.85
CA GLY A 62 -2.96 12.72 16.00
C GLY A 62 -3.62 11.34 15.86
N GLU A 63 -4.26 10.90 16.93
CA GLU A 63 -4.83 9.55 17.05
C GLU A 63 -5.99 9.29 16.08
N THR A 64 -6.70 10.34 15.66
CA THR A 64 -7.74 10.31 14.63
C THR A 64 -7.47 11.41 13.63
N ILE A 65 -7.37 11.06 12.34
CA ILE A 65 -7.16 12.01 11.24
C ILE A 65 -8.45 12.25 10.48
N ASP A 66 -8.54 13.37 9.77
CA ASP A 66 -9.74 13.68 8.98
C ASP A 66 -9.88 12.78 7.75
N ILE A 67 -8.80 12.67 6.96
CA ILE A 67 -8.82 11.99 5.66
C ILE A 67 -7.59 11.08 5.55
N HIS A 68 -7.83 9.80 5.30
CA HIS A 68 -6.82 8.83 4.90
C HIS A 68 -7.02 8.43 3.43
N THR A 69 -5.94 8.37 2.64
CA THR A 69 -6.02 8.13 1.19
C THR A 69 -5.16 6.97 0.74
N GLY A 70 -5.57 6.25 -0.31
CA GLY A 70 -4.73 5.23 -0.96
C GLY A 70 -5.32 4.75 -2.29
N GLY A 71 -4.71 3.77 -2.93
CA GLY A 71 -5.32 3.05 -4.04
C GLY A 71 -6.31 1.99 -3.54
N GLN A 72 -7.28 1.59 -4.37
CA GLN A 72 -8.24 0.52 -4.04
C GLN A 72 -7.55 -0.80 -3.64
N GLU A 73 -6.35 -1.07 -4.14
CA GLU A 73 -5.53 -2.22 -3.77
C GLU A 73 -5.01 -2.19 -2.33
N LEU A 74 -5.00 -1.02 -1.69
CA LEU A 74 -4.57 -0.86 -0.29
C LEU A 74 -5.71 -1.06 0.69
N LEU A 75 -6.97 -1.14 0.24
CA LEU A 75 -8.11 -1.35 1.12
C LEU A 75 -7.92 -2.60 1.98
N PHE A 76 -7.49 -3.70 1.34
CA PHE A 76 -7.19 -4.95 2.02
C PHE A 76 -5.89 -5.57 1.48
N PRO A 77 -4.97 -6.05 2.34
CA PRO A 77 -5.06 -6.04 3.80
C PRO A 77 -4.56 -4.73 4.43
N HIS A 78 -3.99 -3.80 3.65
CA HIS A 78 -3.17 -2.71 4.21
C HIS A 78 -3.94 -1.78 5.16
N HIS A 79 -4.99 -1.11 4.68
CA HIS A 79 -5.77 -0.18 5.49
C HIS A 79 -6.61 -0.89 6.57
N GLU A 80 -7.13 -2.10 6.32
CA GLU A 80 -7.78 -2.91 7.38
C GLU A 80 -6.80 -3.17 8.54
N ASN A 81 -5.52 -3.48 8.25
CA ASN A 81 -4.51 -3.70 9.28
C ASN A 81 -4.07 -2.41 9.97
N GLU A 82 -3.99 -1.28 9.26
CA GLU A 82 -3.71 0.03 9.88
C GLU A 82 -4.80 0.43 10.89
N ILE A 83 -6.07 0.25 10.51
CA ILE A 83 -7.22 0.47 11.41
C ILE A 83 -7.07 -0.41 12.65
N ALA A 84 -6.80 -1.71 12.47
CA ALA A 84 -6.64 -2.63 13.58
C ALA A 84 -5.52 -2.24 14.55
N ILE A 85 -4.37 -1.80 14.04
CA ILE A 85 -3.24 -1.34 14.87
C ILE A 85 -3.62 -0.07 15.64
N ALA A 86 -4.18 0.93 14.95
CA ALA A 86 -4.50 2.23 15.51
C ALA A 86 -5.61 2.14 16.58
N GLU A 87 -6.68 1.39 16.30
CA GLU A 87 -7.80 1.21 17.22
C GLU A 87 -7.38 0.39 18.44
N ALA A 88 -6.53 -0.63 18.26
CA ALA A 88 -5.98 -1.39 19.40
C ALA A 88 -5.08 -0.53 20.30
N LEU A 89 -4.34 0.42 19.72
CA LEU A 89 -3.43 1.31 20.47
C LEU A 89 -4.19 2.43 21.21
N THR A 90 -5.19 3.02 20.57
CA THR A 90 -5.78 4.30 21.02
C THR A 90 -7.23 4.17 21.50
N GLY A 91 -7.93 3.09 21.13
CA GLY A 91 -9.36 2.94 21.33
C GLY A 91 -10.22 3.87 20.47
N LYS A 92 -9.64 4.55 19.47
CA LYS A 92 -10.31 5.52 18.59
C LYS A 92 -10.16 5.11 17.12
N PRO A 93 -11.13 5.46 16.25
CA PRO A 93 -10.97 5.29 14.81
C PRO A 93 -9.74 6.04 14.29
N LEU A 94 -8.97 5.40 13.40
CA LEU A 94 -7.79 6.03 12.79
C LEU A 94 -8.16 7.24 11.94
N ALA A 95 -9.25 7.17 11.16
CA ALA A 95 -9.65 8.24 10.25
C ALA A 95 -11.16 8.38 10.12
N ASN A 96 -11.63 9.62 9.95
CA ASN A 96 -13.05 9.94 9.72
C ASN A 96 -13.51 9.57 8.30
N TYR A 97 -12.66 9.80 7.30
CA TYR A 97 -12.95 9.53 5.89
C TYR A 97 -11.81 8.77 5.20
N TRP A 98 -12.18 7.76 4.41
CA TRP A 98 -11.27 6.97 3.60
C TRP A 98 -11.53 7.20 2.12
N LEU A 99 -10.50 7.62 1.38
CA LEU A 99 -10.58 7.92 -0.05
C LEU A 99 -9.65 7.00 -0.84
N HIS A 100 -10.27 6.13 -1.66
CA HIS A 100 -9.53 5.18 -2.50
C HIS A 100 -9.64 5.53 -3.98
N SER A 101 -8.50 5.67 -4.66
CA SER A 101 -8.44 5.84 -6.12
C SER A 101 -8.64 4.52 -6.85
N GLY A 102 -9.37 4.56 -7.97
CA GLY A 102 -9.56 3.44 -8.87
C GLY A 102 -8.26 2.97 -9.51
N MET A 103 -8.27 1.74 -10.03
CA MET A 103 -7.09 1.12 -10.61
C MET A 103 -6.77 1.68 -12.01
N LEU A 104 -5.47 1.69 -12.35
CA LEU A 104 -5.02 1.82 -13.73
C LEU A 104 -5.00 0.44 -14.41
N LEU A 105 -5.63 0.36 -15.58
CA LEU A 105 -5.74 -0.84 -16.38
C LEU A 105 -5.04 -0.64 -17.72
N LYS A 106 -4.26 -1.64 -18.17
CA LYS A 106 -3.71 -1.72 -19.52
C LYS A 106 -4.22 -3.00 -20.17
N ASP A 107 -4.79 -2.88 -21.35
CA ASP A 107 -5.38 -4.01 -22.10
C ASP A 107 -6.40 -4.81 -21.27
N GLY A 108 -7.20 -4.09 -20.47
CA GLY A 108 -8.23 -4.67 -19.60
C GLY A 108 -7.72 -5.33 -18.32
N LYS A 109 -6.40 -5.35 -18.08
CA LYS A 109 -5.76 -5.94 -16.90
C LYS A 109 -5.19 -4.87 -15.97
N LYS A 110 -5.21 -5.11 -14.67
CA LYS A 110 -4.53 -4.26 -13.67
C LYS A 110 -3.07 -4.08 -14.08
N MET A 111 -2.57 -2.86 -14.04
CA MET A 111 -1.15 -2.60 -14.23
C MET A 111 -0.39 -3.08 -12.99
N SER A 112 0.53 -4.02 -13.18
CA SER A 112 1.40 -4.51 -12.11
C SER A 112 2.73 -5.00 -12.68
N LEU A 113 3.74 -5.09 -11.82
CA LEU A 113 5.05 -5.61 -12.23
C LEU A 113 4.96 -7.10 -12.56
N GLU A 114 4.18 -7.86 -11.77
CA GLU A 114 3.96 -9.30 -11.95
C GLU A 114 3.24 -9.62 -13.25
N ALA A 115 2.31 -8.77 -13.67
CA ALA A 115 1.59 -8.91 -14.93
C ALA A 115 2.43 -8.49 -16.16
N GLY A 116 3.63 -7.92 -15.95
CA GLY A 116 4.54 -7.48 -17.03
C GLY A 116 3.96 -6.37 -17.90
N ASN A 117 2.90 -5.69 -17.46
CA ASN A 117 2.15 -4.70 -18.24
C ASN A 117 2.27 -3.27 -17.67
N THR A 118 3.20 -3.05 -16.76
CA THR A 118 3.48 -1.72 -16.18
C THR A 118 3.97 -0.77 -17.28
N VAL A 119 3.55 0.49 -17.19
CA VAL A 119 4.06 1.60 -18.00
C VAL A 119 4.59 2.61 -17.02
N THR A 120 5.86 3.00 -17.18
CA THR A 120 6.48 3.98 -16.29
C THR A 120 6.27 5.39 -16.82
N LEU A 121 6.31 6.39 -15.94
CA LEU A 121 6.27 7.78 -16.38
C LEU A 121 7.44 8.10 -17.33
N GLN A 122 8.62 7.51 -17.10
CA GLN A 122 9.78 7.69 -17.98
C GLN A 122 9.50 7.15 -19.39
N GLU A 123 8.92 5.96 -19.53
CA GLU A 123 8.56 5.39 -20.83
C GLU A 123 7.59 6.30 -21.60
N VAL A 124 6.63 6.91 -20.89
CA VAL A 124 5.66 7.84 -21.49
C VAL A 124 6.36 9.13 -21.95
N MET A 125 7.28 9.67 -21.15
CA MET A 125 8.04 10.87 -21.51
C MET A 125 9.00 10.63 -22.68
N ASP A 126 9.66 9.47 -22.73
CA ASP A 126 10.56 9.08 -23.82
C ASP A 126 9.82 8.94 -25.17
N LYS A 127 8.49 8.76 -25.14
CA LYS A 127 7.61 8.75 -26.32
C LYS A 127 7.19 10.15 -26.77
N GLY A 128 7.63 11.21 -26.10
CA GLY A 128 7.38 12.61 -26.47
C GLY A 128 6.18 13.25 -25.77
N TYR A 129 5.49 12.53 -24.88
CA TYR A 129 4.41 13.10 -24.08
C TYR A 129 4.97 13.86 -22.87
N ASN A 130 4.29 14.92 -22.47
CA ASN A 130 4.65 15.73 -21.32
C ASN A 130 3.76 15.45 -20.10
N GLY A 131 4.21 15.89 -18.92
CA GLY A 131 3.48 15.66 -17.68
C GLY A 131 2.08 16.28 -17.62
N ARG A 132 1.78 17.32 -18.41
CA ARG A 132 0.44 17.93 -18.46
C ARG A 132 -0.54 17.06 -19.24
N GLU A 133 -0.10 16.42 -20.32
CA GLU A 133 -0.91 15.44 -21.08
C GLU A 133 -1.27 14.25 -20.20
N ILE A 134 -0.28 13.70 -19.49
CA ILE A 134 -0.48 12.61 -18.52
C ILE A 134 -1.47 13.03 -17.44
N ARG A 135 -1.29 14.22 -16.84
CA ARG A 135 -2.19 14.74 -15.81
C ARG A 135 -3.61 14.95 -16.34
N PHE A 136 -3.76 15.50 -17.55
CA PHE A 136 -5.07 15.71 -18.17
C PHE A 136 -5.79 14.38 -18.39
N MET A 137 -5.09 13.37 -18.93
CA MET A 137 -5.63 12.02 -19.07
C MET A 137 -6.09 11.47 -17.71
N LEU A 138 -5.25 11.54 -16.67
CA LEU A 138 -5.54 11.04 -15.32
C LEU A 138 -6.76 11.74 -14.67
N LEU A 139 -6.99 13.02 -14.96
CA LEU A 139 -8.14 13.78 -14.47
C LEU A 139 -9.42 13.57 -15.31
N GLY A 140 -9.31 12.97 -16.50
CA GLY A 140 -10.44 12.74 -17.41
C GLY A 140 -11.43 11.67 -16.95
N VAL A 141 -11.14 10.95 -15.87
CA VAL A 141 -12.03 9.95 -15.26
C VAL A 141 -12.19 10.28 -13.78
N HIS A 142 -13.41 10.14 -13.26
CA HIS A 142 -13.67 10.32 -11.83
C HIS A 142 -12.76 9.40 -11.00
N TYR A 143 -12.08 9.94 -9.98
CA TYR A 143 -10.99 9.25 -9.26
C TYR A 143 -11.33 7.85 -8.72
N ARG A 144 -12.60 7.59 -8.35
CA ARG A 144 -13.09 6.28 -7.88
C ARG A 144 -13.29 5.22 -8.98
N LYS A 145 -13.23 5.59 -10.26
CA LYS A 145 -13.43 4.67 -11.39
C LYS A 145 -12.09 4.21 -11.93
N SER A 146 -12.01 2.93 -12.30
CA SER A 146 -10.84 2.41 -13.00
C SER A 146 -10.64 3.12 -14.34
N MET A 147 -9.39 3.42 -14.65
CA MET A 147 -9.01 4.08 -15.90
C MET A 147 -8.26 3.09 -16.80
N HIS A 148 -8.73 2.96 -18.03
CA HIS A 148 -8.01 2.22 -19.07
C HIS A 148 -6.98 3.14 -19.72
N PHE A 149 -5.71 2.90 -19.41
CA PHE A 149 -4.55 3.54 -20.02
C PHE A 149 -4.40 3.09 -21.47
N THR A 150 -4.31 4.06 -22.38
CA THR A 150 -3.90 3.83 -23.77
C THR A 150 -3.13 5.05 -24.26
N TYR A 151 -2.10 4.83 -25.08
CA TYR A 151 -1.34 5.94 -25.67
C TYR A 151 -2.20 6.86 -26.55
N LYS A 152 -3.31 6.36 -27.12
CA LYS A 152 -4.26 7.17 -27.89
C LYS A 152 -4.97 8.25 -27.06
N LYS A 153 -5.02 8.10 -25.73
CA LYS A 153 -5.64 9.05 -24.81
C LYS A 153 -4.66 10.09 -24.26
N LEU A 154 -3.37 9.98 -24.62
CA LEU A 154 -2.31 10.92 -24.26
C LEU A 154 -2.07 11.89 -25.41
#